data_AF-A0A7L2HI25-F1
#
_entry.id   AF-A0A7L2HI25-F1
#
_cell.length_a   1.000
_cell.length_b   1.000
_cell.length_c   1.000
_cell.angle_alpha   90.00
_cell.angle_beta   90.00
_cell.angle_gamma   90.00
#
_symmetry.space_group_name_H-M   'P 1'
#
loop_
_entity.id
_entity.type
_entity.pdbx_description
1 polymer ?
#
loop_
_entity_poly.entity_id
_entity_poly.type
_entity_poly.pdbx_seq_one_letter_code
_entity_poly.pdbx_strand_id
1 'polypeptide(L)'
;MLLFRILVLATVGSDVFEDEQEEFVCNTQQPGCKPVCYDAAFPISHYRFLVFHVVVLSAPAALFVIFAVHQAAKPGRGEPPGQRARRLQPFYVGSVVARIAAELGFLLGQALLYGFRVQPLFVCRHQPCPHRVDCFVSRPTEKTV
;
A
#
# COMPACT_ATOMS: atom_id res chain seq x y z
N MET A 1 -1.61 -12.85 10.00
CA MET A 1 -0.89 -12.04 8.98
C MET A 1 -1.67 -10.79 8.58
N LEU A 2 -2.88 -10.89 7.99
CA LEU A 2 -3.65 -9.68 7.61
C LEU A 2 -3.99 -8.77 8.80
N LEU A 3 -4.46 -9.33 9.92
CA LEU A 3 -4.75 -8.55 11.15
C LEU A 3 -3.50 -7.85 11.72
N PHE A 4 -2.36 -8.54 11.69
CA PHE A 4 -1.08 -7.96 12.12
C PHE A 4 -0.66 -6.82 11.19
N ARG A 5 -0.79 -6.99 9.86
CA ARG A 5 -0.52 -5.92 8.89
C ARG A 5 -1.42 -4.70 9.09
N ILE A 6 -2.72 -4.91 9.33
CA ILE A 6 -3.68 -3.84 9.61
C ILE A 6 -3.30 -3.12 10.90
N LEU A 7 -3.01 -3.85 11.97
CA LEU A 7 -2.61 -3.28 13.27
C LEU A 7 -1.36 -2.42 13.13
N VAL A 8 -0.31 -2.92 12.46
CA VAL A 8 0.93 -2.17 12.25
C VAL A 8 0.68 -0.91 11.40
N LEU A 9 -0.09 -1.00 10.32
CA LEU A 9 -0.46 0.18 9.53
C LEU A 9 -1.23 1.22 10.35
N ALA A 10 -2.14 0.78 11.20
CA ALA A 10 -2.98 1.67 12.01
C ALA A 10 -2.28 2.25 13.24
N THR A 11 -1.14 1.69 13.66
CA THR A 11 -0.41 2.12 14.86
C THR A 11 0.95 2.75 14.57
N VAL A 12 1.55 2.41 13.43
CA VAL A 12 2.87 2.92 13.01
C VAL A 12 2.73 3.71 11.72
N GLY A 13 1.82 3.29 10.83
CA GLY A 13 1.63 3.93 9.54
C GLY A 13 1.00 5.33 9.65
N SER A 14 0.02 5.52 10.53
CA SER A 14 -0.56 6.84 10.78
C SER A 14 0.46 7.76 11.43
N ASP A 15 1.04 7.38 12.57
CA ASP A 15 1.89 8.28 13.35
C ASP A 15 3.23 8.65 12.67
N VAL A 16 3.74 7.82 11.75
CA VAL A 16 5.02 8.11 11.04
C VAL A 16 4.80 8.79 9.69
N PHE A 17 3.66 8.54 9.02
CA PHE A 17 3.42 9.01 7.66
C PHE A 17 2.31 10.08 7.54
N GLU A 18 1.64 10.45 8.63
CA GLU A 18 0.66 11.55 8.64
C GLU A 18 1.37 12.93 8.66
N ASP A 19 2.54 13.00 9.29
CA ASP A 19 3.34 14.24 9.45
C ASP A 19 4.27 14.54 8.26
N GLU A 20 4.36 13.65 7.26
CA GLU A 20 5.40 13.75 6.20
C GLU A 20 5.32 15.07 5.44
N GLN A 21 4.11 15.54 5.20
CA GLN A 21 3.89 16.78 4.47
C GLN A 21 4.19 18.00 5.37
N GLU A 22 3.95 17.89 6.67
CA GLU A 22 4.21 18.98 7.63
C GLU A 22 5.72 19.14 7.86
N GLU A 23 6.44 18.05 8.05
CA GLU A 23 7.89 18.06 8.31
C GLU A 23 8.76 18.15 7.03
N PHE A 24 8.16 18.12 5.83
CA PHE A 24 8.90 18.39 4.58
C PHE A 24 9.25 19.88 4.48
N VAL A 25 10.54 20.22 4.50
CA VAL A 25 10.99 21.61 4.53
C VAL A 25 11.74 21.95 3.25
N CYS A 26 11.34 23.02 2.56
CA CYS A 26 12.08 23.55 1.41
C CYS A 26 12.74 24.89 1.78
N ASN A 27 13.96 25.15 1.27
CA ASN A 27 14.72 26.38 1.52
C ASN A 27 14.20 27.61 0.75
N THR A 28 12.89 27.87 0.84
CA THR A 28 12.24 28.96 0.10
C THR A 28 11.06 29.53 0.88
N GLN A 29 10.82 30.82 0.73
CA GLN A 29 9.64 31.51 1.27
C GLN A 29 8.52 31.63 0.25
N GLN A 30 8.67 31.04 -0.94
CA GLN A 30 7.68 31.11 -2.00
C GLN A 30 6.43 30.28 -1.63
N PRO A 31 5.24 30.90 -1.51
CA PRO A 31 4.01 30.17 -1.25
C PRO A 31 3.69 29.22 -2.40
N GLY A 32 3.21 28.03 -2.07
CA GLY A 32 2.87 26.99 -3.06
C GLY A 32 4.04 26.16 -3.57
N CYS A 33 5.30 26.55 -3.32
CA CYS A 33 6.45 25.75 -3.76
C CYS A 33 6.57 24.43 -2.97
N LYS A 34 6.43 24.47 -1.64
CA LYS A 34 6.45 23.27 -0.78
C LYS A 34 5.48 22.15 -1.24
N PRO A 35 4.16 22.39 -1.40
CA PRO A 35 3.23 21.32 -1.77
C PRO A 35 3.51 20.75 -3.17
N VAL A 36 3.91 21.57 -4.15
CA VAL A 36 4.23 21.07 -5.49
C VAL A 36 5.52 20.24 -5.48
N CYS A 37 6.54 20.67 -4.73
CA CYS A 37 7.76 19.89 -4.61
C CYS A 37 7.58 18.61 -3.81
N TYR A 38 6.69 18.60 -2.81
CA TYR A 38 6.31 17.40 -2.09
C TYR A 38 5.64 16.37 -3.01
N ASP A 39 4.65 16.81 -3.80
CA ASP A 39 3.94 15.95 -4.77
C ASP A 39 4.89 15.41 -5.85
N ALA A 40 5.85 16.23 -6.31
CA ALA A 40 6.87 15.80 -7.26
C ALA A 40 7.88 14.79 -6.68
N ALA A 41 8.21 14.92 -5.38
CA ALA A 41 9.12 14.00 -4.70
C ALA A 41 8.44 12.67 -4.36
N PHE A 42 7.17 12.72 -3.97
CA PHE A 42 6.41 11.58 -3.47
C PHE A 42 5.02 11.53 -4.14
N PRO A 43 4.93 11.19 -5.45
CA PRO A 43 3.66 11.17 -6.18
C PRO A 43 2.65 10.19 -5.56
N ILE A 44 3.15 9.13 -4.91
CA ILE A 44 2.38 8.25 -4.05
C ILE A 44 3.18 8.07 -2.76
N SER A 45 2.64 8.44 -1.60
CA SER A 45 3.31 8.18 -0.32
C SER A 45 3.35 6.67 -0.01
N HIS A 46 4.38 6.22 0.70
CA HIS A 46 4.52 4.82 1.11
C HIS A 46 3.29 4.34 1.87
N TYR A 47 2.73 5.17 2.73
CA TYR A 47 1.50 4.86 3.47
C TYR A 47 0.32 4.57 2.55
N ARG A 48 0.06 5.42 1.55
CA ARG A 48 -1.03 5.19 0.59
C ARG A 48 -0.82 3.88 -0.17
N PHE A 49 0.40 3.62 -0.61
CA PHE A 49 0.76 2.37 -1.27
C PHE A 49 0.51 1.15 -0.36
N LEU A 50 0.90 1.22 0.91
CA LEU A 50 0.68 0.18 1.91
C LEU A 50 -0.80 -0.05 2.22
N VAL A 51 -1.61 1.01 2.29
CA VAL A 51 -3.07 0.91 2.45
C VAL A 51 -3.68 0.17 1.24
N PHE A 52 -3.33 0.57 0.02
CA PHE A 52 -3.80 -0.12 -1.20
C PHE A 52 -3.37 -1.59 -1.22
N HIS A 53 -2.14 -1.89 -0.80
CA HIS A 53 -1.64 -3.25 -0.70
C HIS A 53 -2.50 -4.11 0.25
N VAL A 54 -2.83 -3.60 1.44
CA VAL A 54 -3.67 -4.34 2.40
C VAL A 54 -5.08 -4.58 1.87
N VAL A 55 -5.71 -3.55 1.28
CA VAL A 55 -7.04 -3.66 0.69
C VAL A 55 -7.05 -4.72 -0.41
N VAL A 56 -6.13 -4.65 -1.37
CA VAL A 56 -6.07 -5.59 -2.49
C VAL A 56 -5.78 -7.02 -2.03
N LEU A 57 -4.95 -7.23 -1.01
CA LEU A 57 -4.69 -8.58 -0.48
C LEU A 57 -5.84 -9.19 0.30
N SER A 58 -6.68 -8.36 0.91
CA SER A 58 -7.87 -8.84 1.61
C SER A 58 -8.97 -9.31 0.65
N ALA A 59 -9.03 -8.73 -0.57
CA ALA A 59 -10.12 -8.97 -1.50
C ALA A 59 -10.24 -10.44 -1.97
N PRO A 60 -9.17 -11.15 -2.39
CA PRO A 60 -9.26 -12.56 -2.78
C PRO A 60 -9.79 -13.48 -1.67
N ALA A 61 -9.35 -13.23 -0.42
CA ALA A 61 -9.80 -14.00 0.73
C ALA A 61 -11.27 -13.72 1.05
N ALA A 62 -11.67 -12.45 1.06
CA ALA A 62 -13.06 -12.05 1.28
C ALA A 62 -13.99 -12.63 0.21
N LEU A 63 -13.62 -12.52 -1.07
CA LEU A 63 -14.38 -13.07 -2.19
C LEU A 63 -14.52 -14.60 -2.09
N PHE A 64 -13.45 -15.31 -1.71
CA PHE A 64 -13.52 -16.75 -1.51
C PHE A 64 -14.47 -17.14 -0.36
N VAL A 65 -14.41 -16.43 0.77
CA VAL A 65 -15.31 -16.68 1.90
C VAL A 65 -16.76 -16.40 1.53
N ILE A 66 -17.04 -15.27 0.88
CA ILE A 66 -18.38 -14.92 0.39
C ILE A 66 -18.90 -16.01 -0.56
N PHE A 67 -18.07 -16.45 -1.50
CA PHE A 67 -18.41 -17.51 -2.43
C PHE A 67 -18.70 -18.84 -1.72
N ALA A 68 -17.87 -19.22 -0.76
CA ALA A 68 -18.05 -20.45 0.03
C ALA A 68 -19.36 -20.42 0.83
N VAL A 69 -19.65 -19.30 1.49
CA VAL A 69 -20.91 -19.09 2.24
C VAL A 69 -22.12 -19.13 1.33
N HIS A 70 -22.07 -18.44 0.19
CA HIS A 70 -23.17 -18.43 -0.78
C HIS A 70 -23.44 -19.84 -1.35
N GLN A 71 -22.39 -20.64 -1.56
CA GLN A 71 -22.53 -22.02 -2.00
C GLN A 71 -23.10 -22.94 -0.90
N ALA A 72 -22.74 -22.70 0.36
CA ALA A 72 -23.28 -23.44 1.50
C ALA A 72 -24.77 -23.11 1.74
N ALA A 73 -25.18 -21.86 1.51
CA ALA A 73 -26.55 -21.41 1.68
C ALA A 73 -27.51 -21.89 0.57
N LYS A 74 -26.99 -22.39 -0.57
CA LYS A 74 -27.82 -22.79 -1.71
C LYS A 74 -28.62 -24.07 -1.38
N PRO A 75 -29.96 -23.99 -1.21
CA PRO A 75 -30.78 -25.15 -0.86
C PRO A 75 -30.81 -26.14 -2.03
N GLY A 76 -30.71 -27.44 -1.74
CA GLY A 76 -30.80 -28.51 -2.75
C GLY A 76 -29.52 -29.31 -3.00
N ARG A 77 -28.44 -29.06 -2.26
CA ARG A 77 -27.20 -29.85 -2.35
C ARG A 77 -26.97 -30.71 -1.12
N GLY A 78 -27.61 -31.87 -1.04
CA GLY A 78 -27.26 -32.96 -0.11
C GLY A 78 -25.89 -33.60 -0.41
N GLU A 79 -24.91 -32.79 -0.84
CA GLU A 79 -23.57 -33.27 -1.17
C GLU A 79 -22.83 -33.66 0.11
N PRO A 80 -22.17 -34.83 0.13
CA PRO A 80 -21.32 -35.21 1.25
C PRO A 80 -20.16 -34.20 1.39
N PRO A 81 -19.65 -33.98 2.62
CA PRO A 81 -18.64 -32.96 2.91
C PRO A 81 -17.40 -33.04 2.01
N GLY A 82 -17.00 -34.26 1.58
CA GLY A 82 -15.88 -34.46 0.67
C GLY A 82 -16.09 -33.93 -0.77
N GLN A 83 -17.32 -33.97 -1.31
CA GLN A 83 -17.60 -33.41 -2.65
C GLN A 83 -17.63 -31.88 -2.64
N ARG A 84 -18.18 -31.27 -1.58
CA ARG A 84 -18.15 -29.81 -1.40
C ARG A 84 -16.73 -29.28 -1.34
N ALA A 85 -15.86 -29.92 -0.57
CA ALA A 85 -14.45 -29.55 -0.48
C ALA A 85 -13.74 -29.63 -1.86
N ARG A 86 -13.95 -30.71 -2.61
CA ARG A 86 -13.38 -30.89 -3.95
C ARG A 86 -13.88 -29.84 -4.96
N ARG A 87 -15.13 -29.37 -4.82
CA ARG A 87 -15.70 -28.30 -5.64
C ARG A 87 -15.14 -26.92 -5.30
N LEU A 88 -14.84 -26.66 -4.02
CA LEU A 88 -14.26 -25.39 -3.57
C LEU A 88 -12.75 -25.31 -3.81
N GLN A 89 -12.06 -26.45 -3.89
CA GLN A 89 -10.63 -26.54 -4.09
C GLN A 89 -10.07 -25.65 -5.23
N PRO A 90 -10.61 -25.65 -6.47
CA PRO A 90 -10.08 -24.78 -7.52
C PRO A 90 -10.25 -23.28 -7.22
N PHE A 91 -11.34 -22.88 -6.56
CA PHE A 91 -11.57 -21.48 -6.16
C PHE A 91 -10.65 -21.06 -5.03
N TYR A 92 -10.36 -21.97 -4.09
CA TYR A 92 -9.38 -21.76 -3.04
C TYR A 92 -7.97 -21.62 -3.63
N VAL A 93 -7.57 -22.51 -4.53
CA VAL A 93 -6.27 -22.41 -5.22
C VAL A 93 -6.20 -21.11 -6.02
N GLY A 94 -7.26 -20.74 -6.73
CA GLY A 94 -7.32 -19.48 -7.47
C GLY A 94 -7.17 -18.24 -6.59
N SER A 95 -7.83 -18.20 -5.42
CA SER A 95 -7.72 -17.07 -4.49
C SER A 95 -6.32 -16.98 -3.86
N VAL A 96 -5.68 -18.12 -3.58
CA VAL A 96 -4.30 -18.18 -3.10
C VAL A 96 -3.32 -17.70 -4.17
N VAL A 97 -3.46 -18.16 -5.41
CA VAL A 97 -2.60 -17.71 -6.53
C VAL A 97 -2.77 -16.22 -6.81
N ALA A 98 -4.01 -15.73 -6.84
CA ALA A 98 -4.29 -14.30 -7.01
C ALA A 98 -3.64 -13.46 -5.90
N ARG A 99 -3.69 -13.95 -4.66
CA ARG A 99 -3.04 -13.30 -3.53
C ARG A 99 -1.52 -13.27 -3.69
N ILE A 100 -0.89 -14.39 -4.04
CA ILE A 100 0.57 -14.46 -4.25
C ILE A 100 0.99 -13.52 -5.38
N ALA A 101 0.26 -13.51 -6.50
CA ALA A 101 0.52 -12.63 -7.62
C ALA A 101 0.40 -11.15 -7.22
N ALA A 102 -0.61 -10.79 -6.42
CA ALA A 102 -0.74 -9.45 -5.87
C ALA A 102 0.43 -9.11 -4.94
N GLU A 103 0.81 -9.99 -4.00
CA GLU A 103 1.95 -9.77 -3.10
C GLU A 103 3.24 -9.50 -3.88
N LEU A 104 3.53 -10.31 -4.90
CA LEU A 104 4.69 -10.13 -5.77
C LEU A 104 4.61 -8.83 -6.58
N GLY A 105 3.44 -8.49 -7.11
CA GLY A 105 3.22 -7.25 -7.83
C GLY A 105 3.46 -6.00 -6.97
N PHE A 106 2.95 -5.98 -5.74
CA PHE A 106 3.22 -4.88 -4.80
C PHE A 106 4.69 -4.84 -4.36
N LEU A 107 5.35 -5.99 -4.15
CA LEU A 107 6.79 -6.05 -3.87
C LEU A 107 7.64 -5.45 -5.00
N LEU A 108 7.34 -5.81 -6.25
CA LEU A 108 8.01 -5.25 -7.42
C LEU A 108 7.71 -3.76 -7.58
N GLY A 109 6.44 -3.36 -7.39
CA GLY A 109 6.02 -1.97 -7.42
C GLY A 109 6.77 -1.13 -6.40
N GLN A 110 6.90 -1.60 -5.16
CA GLN A 110 7.65 -0.91 -4.12
C GLN A 110 9.13 -0.75 -4.49
N ALA A 111 9.76 -1.83 -4.98
CA ALA A 111 11.15 -1.80 -5.39
C ALA A 111 11.41 -0.81 -6.54
N LEU A 112 10.48 -0.72 -7.49
CA LEU A 112 10.61 0.17 -8.65
C LEU A 112 10.25 1.64 -8.34
N LEU A 113 9.23 1.90 -7.53
CA LEU A 113 8.79 3.27 -7.21
C LEU A 113 9.67 3.94 -6.14
N TYR A 114 10.07 3.21 -5.10
CA TYR A 114 10.71 3.81 -3.93
C TYR A 114 12.19 3.45 -3.79
N GLY A 115 12.64 2.40 -4.47
CA GLY A 115 14.00 1.87 -4.30
C GLY A 115 14.23 1.32 -2.89
N PHE A 116 15.51 1.12 -2.53
CA PHE A 116 15.92 0.57 -1.23
C PHE A 116 16.34 1.64 -0.21
N ARG A 117 16.33 2.93 -0.59
CA ARG A 117 16.81 4.02 0.25
C ARG A 117 16.18 5.35 -0.12
N VAL A 118 15.59 6.02 0.87
CA VAL A 118 15.05 7.38 0.72
C VAL A 118 16.20 8.37 0.84
N GLN A 119 16.42 9.22 -0.18
CA GLN A 119 17.43 10.28 -0.09
C GLN A 119 16.93 11.41 0.83
N PRO A 120 17.79 11.97 1.70
CA PRO A 120 17.39 13.03 2.63
C PRO A 120 17.12 14.37 1.94
N LEU A 121 17.62 14.55 0.71
CA LEU A 121 17.58 15.80 -0.05
C LEU A 121 16.89 15.57 -1.40
N PHE A 122 15.88 16.39 -1.69
CA PHE A 122 15.20 16.44 -2.98
C PHE A 122 15.35 17.83 -3.60
N VAL A 123 15.95 17.89 -4.79
CA VAL A 123 16.18 19.16 -5.51
C VAL A 123 15.04 19.42 -6.50
N CYS A 124 14.20 20.40 -6.19
CA CYS A 124 12.99 20.70 -6.95
C CYS A 124 13.16 21.87 -7.92
N ARG A 125 12.46 21.81 -9.07
CA ARG A 125 12.44 22.85 -10.14
C ARG A 125 11.04 23.19 -10.65
N HIS A 126 9.99 22.76 -9.97
CA HIS A 126 8.61 22.94 -10.44
C HIS A 126 8.07 24.35 -10.15
N GLN A 127 7.16 24.83 -10.99
CA GLN A 127 6.40 26.06 -10.72
C GLN A 127 5.49 25.84 -9.50
N PRO A 128 5.37 26.78 -8.54
CA PRO A 128 5.75 28.20 -8.60
C PRO A 128 7.14 28.54 -8.00
N CYS A 129 8.05 27.57 -7.87
CA CYS A 129 9.36 27.82 -7.25
C CYS A 129 10.23 28.76 -8.12
N PRO A 130 10.89 29.77 -7.53
CA PRO A 130 11.61 30.79 -8.30
C PRO A 130 12.85 30.21 -9.02
N HIS A 131 13.54 29.27 -8.39
CA HIS A 131 14.76 28.63 -8.88
C HIS A 131 14.81 27.16 -8.43
N ARG A 132 15.97 26.50 -8.58
CA ARG A 132 16.22 25.23 -7.88
C ARG A 132 16.13 25.49 -6.38
N VAL A 133 15.25 24.75 -5.71
CA VAL A 133 15.13 24.75 -4.25
C VAL A 133 15.49 23.37 -3.71
N ASP A 134 16.11 23.38 -2.55
CA ASP A 134 16.49 22.19 -1.82
C ASP A 134 15.41 21.91 -0.77
N CYS A 135 14.82 20.72 -0.87
CA CYS A 135 13.83 20.25 0.08
C CYS A 135 14.37 19.04 0.86
N PHE A 136 14.10 19.01 2.15
CA PHE A 136 14.60 18.03 3.10
C PHE A 136 13.46 17.13 3.58
N VAL A 137 13.69 15.82 3.52
CA VAL A 137 12.73 14.79 3.93
C VAL A 137 12.88 14.53 5.43
N SER A 138 11.77 14.47 6.16
CA SER A 138 11.80 14.16 7.59
C SER A 138 12.13 12.68 7.85
N ARG A 139 12.95 12.44 8.88
CA ARG A 139 13.33 11.11 9.40
C ARG A 139 13.70 10.08 8.32
N PRO A 140 14.64 10.38 7.41
CA PRO A 140 14.97 9.51 6.29
C PRO A 140 15.48 8.13 6.73
N THR A 141 16.15 8.07 7.89
CA THR A 141 16.65 6.82 8.49
C THR A 141 15.54 5.97 9.11
N GLU A 142 14.52 6.59 9.69
CA GLU A 142 13.37 5.88 10.29
C GLU A 142 12.46 5.33 9.18
N LYS A 143 12.27 6.08 8.10
CA LYS A 143 11.50 5.65 6.91
C LYS A 143 12.18 4.58 6.06
N THR A 144 13.47 4.33 6.27
CA THR A 144 14.23 3.28 5.57
C THR A 144 14.18 1.93 6.31
N VAL A 145 13.91 1.93 7.63
CA VAL A 145 13.85 0.73 8.49
C VAL A 145 12.45 0.12 8.46
#